data_AF-A0A7X6U2N7-F1
#
_entry.id   AF-A0A7X6U2N7-F1
#
_cell.length_a   1.000
_cell.length_b   1.000
_cell.length_c   1.000
_cell.angle_alpha   90.00
_cell.angle_beta   90.00
_cell.angle_gamma   90.00
#
_symmetry.space_group_name_H-M   'P 1'
#
loop_
_entity.id
_entity.type
_entity.pdbx_description
1 polymer ?
#
loop_
_entity_poly.entity_id
_entity_poly.type
_entity_poly.pdbx_seq_one_letter_code
_entity_poly.pdbx_strand_id
1 'polypeptide(L)'
;MSLGQNSKDLLGTVAAMLSNRVELISLEFAEERERLVSAIVYAIATAILAAFFLLGLSFLILLLVWDSPYRFAVIGGMTVIYAVLALLCVAKVKSLFSGAIPFASSIQVFKDDAAKIRGELLTAPPFPENRSSASASVPASNNNSSKEV
;
A
#
# COMPACT_ATOMS: atom_id res chain seq x y z
N MET A 1 42.49 2.67 7.88
CA MET A 1 41.13 3.08 8.30
C MET A 1 40.63 4.10 7.28
N SER A 2 39.86 3.72 6.24
CA SER A 2 39.17 4.74 5.39
C SER A 2 38.08 4.22 4.46
N LEU A 3 38.08 2.94 4.02
CA LEU A 3 37.06 2.44 3.08
C LEU A 3 35.63 2.38 3.68
N GLY A 4 35.51 2.15 4.98
CA GLY A 4 34.22 2.08 5.67
C GLY A 4 33.57 3.44 5.96
N GLN A 5 34.30 4.55 5.87
CA GLN A 5 33.77 5.90 6.10
C GLN A 5 33.10 6.44 4.83
N ASN A 6 33.77 6.29 3.68
CA ASN A 6 33.27 6.76 2.38
C ASN A 6 31.90 6.16 2.02
N SER A 7 31.65 4.90 2.40
CA SER A 7 30.36 4.24 2.14
C SER A 7 29.22 4.82 2.98
N LYS A 8 29.50 5.26 4.21
CA LYS A 8 28.51 5.88 5.11
C LYS A 8 28.17 7.29 4.65
N ASP A 9 29.15 8.02 4.14
CA ASP A 9 28.94 9.38 3.61
C ASP A 9 28.14 9.35 2.30
N LEU A 10 28.39 8.36 1.43
CA LEU A 10 27.58 8.11 0.23
C LEU A 10 26.14 7.74 0.59
N LEU A 11 25.95 6.86 1.58
CA LEU A 11 24.63 6.45 2.02
C LEU A 11 23.84 7.61 2.65
N GLY A 12 24.51 8.47 3.44
CA GLY A 12 23.93 9.69 3.98
C GLY A 12 23.55 10.70 2.89
N THR A 13 24.38 10.84 1.86
CA THR A 13 24.13 11.76 0.73
C THR A 13 22.95 11.29 -0.12
N VAL A 14 22.86 9.98 -0.41
CA VAL A 14 21.73 9.38 -1.14
C VAL A 14 20.45 9.48 -0.32
N ALA A 15 20.50 9.23 1.00
CA ALA A 15 19.37 9.40 1.90
C ALA A 15 18.88 10.86 1.93
N ALA A 16 19.80 11.83 1.97
CA ALA A 16 19.47 13.25 1.93
C ALA A 16 18.82 13.67 0.59
N MET A 17 19.32 13.17 -0.55
CA MET A 17 18.71 13.41 -1.85
C MET A 17 17.32 12.78 -1.99
N LEU A 18 17.13 11.56 -1.48
CA LEU A 18 15.82 10.90 -1.45
C LEU A 18 14.85 11.70 -0.59
N SER A 19 15.27 12.16 0.59
CA SER A 19 14.41 12.91 1.50
C SER A 19 13.86 14.18 0.85
N ASN A 20 14.70 14.92 0.12
CA ASN A 20 14.30 16.13 -0.60
C ASN A 20 13.36 15.86 -1.78
N ARG A 21 13.53 14.72 -2.48
CA ARG A 21 12.62 14.33 -3.57
C ARG A 21 11.32 13.74 -3.05
N VAL A 22 11.34 13.05 -1.91
CA VAL A 22 10.14 12.56 -1.22
C VAL A 22 9.30 13.75 -0.75
N GLU A 23 9.92 14.84 -0.30
CA GLU A 23 9.19 16.05 0.08
C GLU A 23 8.46 16.68 -1.12
N LEU A 24 9.11 16.78 -2.28
CA LEU A 24 8.48 17.27 -3.52
C LEU A 24 7.43 16.30 -4.11
N ILE A 25 7.71 14.98 -4.14
CA ILE A 25 6.76 13.96 -4.62
C ILE A 25 5.55 13.91 -3.69
N SER A 26 5.74 14.05 -2.38
CA SER A 26 4.63 14.09 -1.41
C SER A 26 3.80 15.36 -1.56
N LEU A 27 4.41 16.47 -1.96
CA LEU A 27 3.74 17.75 -2.17
C LEU A 27 2.96 17.76 -3.49
N GLU A 28 3.53 17.27 -4.60
CA GLU A 28 2.82 17.08 -5.87
C GLU A 28 1.71 16.03 -5.73
N PHE A 29 1.96 14.92 -5.02
CA PHE A 29 0.93 13.90 -4.79
C PHE A 29 -0.19 14.43 -3.89
N ALA A 30 0.08 15.33 -2.96
CA ALA A 30 -0.95 16.00 -2.16
C ALA A 30 -1.82 16.93 -3.02
N GLU A 31 -1.20 17.68 -3.93
CA GLU A 31 -1.89 18.61 -4.83
C GLU A 31 -2.79 17.87 -5.84
N GLU A 32 -2.32 16.74 -6.38
CA GLU A 32 -3.10 15.93 -7.32
C GLU A 32 -4.15 15.06 -6.61
N ARG A 33 -3.89 14.67 -5.36
CA ARG A 33 -4.86 13.98 -4.51
C ARG A 33 -6.03 14.88 -4.16
N GLU A 34 -5.85 16.18 -3.93
CA GLU A 34 -6.97 17.09 -3.67
C GLU A 34 -7.93 17.13 -4.85
N ARG A 35 -7.39 17.21 -6.08
CA ARG A 35 -8.20 17.18 -7.31
C ARG A 35 -8.90 15.84 -7.51
N LEU A 36 -8.22 14.73 -7.24
CA LEU A 36 -8.82 13.39 -7.31
C LEU A 36 -9.87 13.16 -6.23
N VAL A 37 -9.63 13.61 -5.00
CA VAL A 37 -10.57 13.49 -3.88
C VAL A 37 -11.82 14.32 -4.17
N SER A 38 -11.66 15.56 -4.64
CA SER A 38 -12.77 16.40 -5.08
C SER A 38 -13.57 15.73 -6.21
N ALA A 39 -12.88 15.21 -7.24
CA ALA A 39 -13.53 14.48 -8.33
C ALA A 39 -14.28 13.24 -7.85
N ILE A 40 -13.74 12.48 -6.89
CA ILE A 40 -14.40 11.30 -6.30
C ILE A 40 -15.64 11.71 -5.50
N VAL A 41 -15.57 12.78 -4.71
CA VAL A 41 -16.73 13.30 -3.97
C VAL A 41 -17.85 13.69 -4.94
N TYR A 42 -17.54 14.44 -6.00
CA TYR A 42 -18.52 14.78 -7.02
C TYR A 42 -19.03 13.56 -7.79
N ALA A 43 -18.18 12.57 -8.08
CA ALA A 43 -18.59 11.32 -8.72
C ALA A 43 -19.57 10.53 -7.85
N ILE A 44 -19.29 10.41 -6.55
CA ILE A 44 -20.18 9.74 -5.57
C ILE A 44 -21.49 10.51 -5.45
N ALA A 45 -21.44 11.83 -5.29
CA ALA A 45 -22.64 12.66 -5.20
C ALA A 45 -23.50 12.52 -6.47
N THR A 46 -22.88 12.58 -7.65
CA THR A 46 -23.56 12.39 -8.93
C THR A 46 -24.16 10.99 -9.05
N ALA A 47 -23.46 9.95 -8.62
CA ALA A 47 -23.96 8.58 -8.63
C ALA A 47 -25.19 8.40 -7.72
N ILE A 48 -25.17 9.00 -6.53
CA ILE A 48 -26.30 8.97 -5.59
C ILE A 48 -27.50 9.72 -6.19
N LEU A 49 -27.30 10.95 -6.68
CA LEU A 49 -28.37 11.73 -7.31
C LEU A 49 -28.94 11.03 -8.54
N ALA A 50 -28.09 10.44 -9.38
CA ALA A 50 -28.53 9.63 -10.51
C ALA A 50 -29.37 8.43 -10.06
N ALA A 51 -28.97 7.71 -9.01
CA ALA A 51 -29.74 6.58 -8.48
C ALA A 51 -31.13 7.02 -8.00
N PHE A 52 -31.24 8.12 -7.25
CA PHE A 52 -32.52 8.68 -6.83
C PHE A 52 -33.37 9.14 -8.02
N PHE A 53 -32.75 9.77 -9.03
CA PHE A 53 -33.45 10.17 -10.24
C PHE A 53 -33.98 8.98 -11.03
N LEU A 54 -33.18 7.92 -11.22
CA LEU A 54 -33.60 6.68 -11.88
C LEU A 54 -34.75 6.01 -11.12
N LEU A 55 -34.68 5.99 -9.79
CA LEU A 55 -35.74 5.46 -8.95
C LEU A 55 -37.03 6.29 -9.11
N GLY A 56 -36.94 7.62 -9.02
CA GLY A 56 -38.07 8.52 -9.23
C GLY A 56 -38.67 8.38 -10.63
N LEU A 57 -37.83 8.25 -11.66
CA LEU A 57 -38.25 8.02 -13.05
C LEU A 57 -38.98 6.67 -13.20
N SER A 58 -38.52 5.63 -12.49
CA SER A 58 -39.22 4.35 -12.40
C SER A 58 -40.62 4.50 -11.83
N PHE A 59 -40.75 5.19 -10.70
CA PHE A 59 -42.06 5.46 -10.08
C PHE A 59 -42.97 6.31 -10.95
N LEU A 60 -42.43 7.36 -11.57
CA LEU A 60 -43.17 8.25 -12.46
C LEU A 60 -43.75 7.47 -13.65
N ILE A 61 -42.93 6.61 -14.28
CA ILE A 61 -43.38 5.75 -15.37
C ILE A 61 -44.40 4.72 -14.89
N LEU A 62 -44.20 4.13 -13.71
CA LEU A 62 -45.16 3.22 -13.10
C LEU A 62 -46.51 3.92 -12.92
N LEU A 63 -46.53 5.12 -12.33
CA LEU A 63 -47.76 5.88 -12.10
C LEU A 63 -48.43 6.33 -13.39
N LEU A 64 -47.66 6.77 -14.39
CA LEU A 64 -48.21 7.25 -15.67
C LEU A 64 -48.86 6.10 -16.47
N VAL A 65 -48.24 4.92 -16.41
CA VAL A 65 -48.71 3.72 -17.13
C VAL A 65 -49.64 2.86 -16.28
N TRP A 66 -49.81 3.20 -15.00
CA TRP A 66 -50.60 2.43 -14.05
C TRP A 66 -52.04 2.24 -14.50
N ASP A 67 -52.63 3.05 -15.38
CA ASP A 67 -54.01 2.83 -15.86
C ASP A 67 -54.10 2.33 -17.32
N SER A 68 -52.97 2.06 -17.96
CA SER A 68 -52.90 1.67 -19.38
C SER A 68 -52.92 0.14 -19.57
N PRO A 69 -53.49 -0.39 -20.67
CA PRO A 69 -53.36 -1.82 -21.01
C PRO A 69 -51.93 -2.24 -21.40
N TYR A 70 -51.02 -1.31 -21.70
CA TYR A 70 -49.64 -1.59 -22.16
C TYR A 70 -48.60 -1.71 -21.03
N ARG A 71 -49.04 -1.85 -19.77
CA ARG A 71 -48.17 -1.92 -18.56
C ARG A 71 -46.97 -2.84 -18.72
N PHE A 72 -47.18 -4.06 -19.20
CA PHE A 72 -46.12 -5.07 -19.31
C PHE A 72 -45.05 -4.71 -20.35
N ALA A 73 -45.42 -4.09 -21.46
CA ALA A 73 -44.48 -3.67 -22.49
C ALA A 73 -43.56 -2.54 -21.99
N VAL A 74 -44.11 -1.60 -21.22
CA VAL A 74 -43.34 -0.50 -20.64
C VAL A 74 -42.40 -0.99 -19.56
N ILE A 75 -42.85 -1.88 -18.68
CA ILE A 75 -41.98 -2.51 -17.67
C ILE A 75 -40.84 -3.25 -18.35
N GLY A 76 -41.13 -4.05 -19.39
CA GLY A 76 -40.10 -4.77 -20.15
C GLY A 76 -39.09 -3.84 -20.81
N GLY A 77 -39.54 -2.77 -21.48
CA GLY A 77 -38.67 -1.77 -22.09
C GLY A 77 -37.78 -1.05 -21.06
N MET A 78 -38.37 -0.68 -19.93
CA MET A 78 -37.65 -0.06 -18.81
C MET A 78 -36.57 -0.98 -18.24
N THR A 79 -36.87 -2.27 -18.08
CA THR A 79 -35.89 -3.28 -17.65
C THR A 79 -34.73 -3.40 -18.63
N VAL A 80 -35.00 -3.41 -19.94
CA VAL A 80 -33.93 -3.48 -20.95
C VAL A 80 -33.05 -2.23 -20.89
N ILE A 81 -33.64 -1.04 -20.77
CA ILE A 81 -32.89 0.21 -20.64
C ILE A 81 -31.99 0.19 -19.40
N TYR A 82 -32.53 -0.20 -18.24
CA TYR A 82 -31.74 -0.32 -17.02
C TYR A 82 -30.65 -1.40 -17.12
N ALA A 83 -30.92 -2.52 -17.78
CA ALA A 83 -29.93 -3.56 -18.01
C ALA A 83 -28.75 -3.04 -18.87
N VAL A 84 -29.03 -2.27 -19.93
CA VAL A 84 -28.01 -1.65 -20.77
C VAL A 84 -27.19 -0.63 -19.97
N LEU A 85 -27.85 0.25 -19.20
CA LEU A 85 -27.16 1.22 -18.35
C LEU A 85 -26.27 0.54 -17.30
N ALA A 86 -26.76 -0.53 -16.68
CA ALA A 86 -25.98 -1.33 -15.72
C ALA A 86 -24.75 -1.96 -16.39
N LEU A 87 -24.90 -2.54 -17.57
CA LEU A 87 -23.80 -3.11 -18.36
C LEU A 87 -22.74 -2.06 -18.70
N LEU A 88 -23.16 -0.86 -19.13
CA LEU A 88 -22.25 0.25 -19.41
C LEU A 88 -21.50 0.70 -18.16
N CYS A 89 -22.19 0.84 -17.02
CA CYS A 89 -21.56 1.16 -15.74
C CYS A 89 -20.52 0.11 -15.34
N VAL A 90 -20.88 -1.18 -15.39
CA VAL A 90 -19.95 -2.28 -15.07
C VAL A 90 -18.75 -2.28 -16.01
N ALA A 91 -18.95 -2.06 -17.32
CA ALA A 91 -17.87 -1.98 -18.29
C ALA A 91 -16.92 -0.80 -18.00
N LYS A 92 -17.46 0.36 -17.65
CA LYS A 92 -16.68 1.55 -17.28
C LYS A 92 -15.91 1.34 -15.98
N VAL A 93 -16.55 0.81 -14.94
CA VAL A 93 -15.86 0.46 -13.69
C VAL A 93 -14.75 -0.55 -13.97
N LYS A 94 -15.02 -1.61 -14.73
CA LYS A 94 -14.01 -2.61 -15.07
C LYS A 94 -12.83 -2.02 -15.87
N SER A 95 -13.10 -1.07 -16.76
CA SER A 95 -12.07 -0.31 -17.48
C SER A 95 -11.21 0.54 -16.54
N LEU A 96 -11.80 1.18 -15.54
CA LEU A 96 -11.06 1.99 -14.55
C LEU A 96 -10.17 1.11 -13.67
N PHE A 97 -10.67 -0.04 -13.22
CA PHE A 97 -9.90 -0.99 -12.43
C PHE A 97 -8.81 -1.72 -13.22
N SER A 98 -8.96 -1.86 -14.54
CA SER A 98 -7.94 -2.50 -15.39
C SER A 98 -6.70 -1.62 -15.61
N GLY A 99 -6.80 -0.30 -15.44
CA GLY A 99 -5.68 0.64 -15.57
C GLY A 99 -5.09 1.12 -14.24
N ALA A 100 -5.81 0.95 -13.13
CA ALA A 100 -5.46 1.53 -11.84
C ALA A 100 -5.20 0.44 -10.78
N ILE A 101 -3.99 -0.11 -10.77
CA ILE A 101 -3.41 -0.62 -9.52
C ILE A 101 -2.26 0.31 -9.13
N PRO A 102 -2.54 1.53 -8.61
CA PRO A 102 -1.54 2.57 -8.37
C PRO A 102 -0.52 2.24 -7.26
N PHE A 103 -0.63 1.07 -6.62
CA PHE A 103 0.24 0.62 -5.53
C PHE A 103 0.84 -0.78 -5.75
N ALA A 104 0.61 -1.43 -6.89
CA ALA A 104 1.17 -2.76 -7.15
C ALA A 104 2.70 -2.73 -7.17
N SER A 105 3.29 -1.72 -7.82
CA SER A 105 4.75 -1.54 -7.83
C SER A 105 5.28 -1.15 -6.44
N SER A 106 4.59 -0.25 -5.73
CA SER A 106 5.00 0.20 -4.39
C SER A 106 4.98 -0.94 -3.36
N ILE A 107 4.00 -1.84 -3.42
CA ILE A 107 3.92 -3.02 -2.53
C ILE A 107 4.98 -4.07 -2.89
N GLN A 108 5.32 -4.22 -4.17
CA GLN A 108 6.39 -5.13 -4.59
C GLN A 108 7.76 -4.65 -4.10
N VAL A 109 8.06 -3.35 -4.25
CA VAL A 109 9.32 -2.76 -3.78
C VAL A 109 9.44 -2.85 -2.26
N PHE A 110 8.35 -2.63 -1.50
CA PHE A 110 8.37 -2.75 -0.05
C PHE A 110 8.58 -4.21 0.43
N LYS A 111 8.07 -5.19 -0.31
CA LYS A 111 8.32 -6.62 -0.06
C LYS A 111 9.76 -7.00 -0.33
N ASP A 112 10.34 -6.49 -1.41
CA ASP A 112 11.73 -6.77 -1.78
C ASP A 112 12.71 -6.17 -0.76
N ASP A 113 12.46 -4.94 -0.29
CA ASP A 113 13.26 -4.32 0.78
C ASP A 113 13.11 -5.06 2.11
N ALA A 114 11.90 -5.49 2.48
CA ALA A 114 11.69 -6.31 3.68
C ALA A 114 12.38 -7.68 3.60
N ALA A 115 12.38 -8.31 2.42
CA ALA A 115 13.09 -9.57 2.18
C ALA A 115 14.60 -9.39 2.27
N LYS A 116 15.13 -8.28 1.75
CA LYS A 116 16.56 -7.95 1.80
C LYS A 116 17.05 -7.68 3.23
N ILE A 117 16.31 -6.88 4.00
CA ILE A 117 16.61 -6.61 5.42
C ILE A 117 16.57 -7.90 6.25
N ARG A 118 15.57 -8.76 5.98
CA ARG A 118 15.46 -10.06 6.66
C ARG A 118 16.59 -11.01 6.27
N GLY A 119 17.04 -10.99 5.02
CA GLY A 119 18.18 -11.78 4.55
C GLY A 119 19.51 -11.33 5.17
N GLU A 120 19.72 -10.02 5.33
CA GLU A 120 20.92 -9.49 6.01
C GLU A 120 20.93 -9.82 7.51
N LEU A 121 19.78 -9.76 8.19
CA LEU A 121 19.66 -10.18 9.60
C LEU A 121 19.88 -11.68 9.82
N LEU A 122 19.61 -12.51 8.80
CA LEU A 122 19.84 -13.96 8.86
C LEU A 122 21.26 -14.37 8.40
N THR A 123 21.96 -13.50 7.67
CA THR A 123 23.31 -13.75 7.12
C THR A 123 24.41 -13.17 8.01
N ALA A 124 24.12 -12.18 8.85
CA ALA A 124 25.08 -11.66 9.84
C ALA A 124 25.21 -12.63 11.03
N PRO A 125 26.38 -13.25 11.29
CA PRO A 125 26.57 -14.02 12.52
C PRO A 125 26.41 -13.10 13.74
N PRO A 126 25.75 -13.56 14.82
CA PRO A 126 25.58 -12.78 16.04
C PRO A 126 26.95 -12.65 16.69
N PHE A 127 27.59 -11.50 16.47
CA PHE A 127 28.91 -11.13 16.97
C PHE A 127 30.08 -11.89 16.32
N PRO A 128 31.13 -11.18 15.87
CA PRO A 128 32.40 -11.83 15.58
C PRO A 128 32.95 -12.39 16.91
N GLU A 129 32.95 -13.71 17.01
CA GLU A 129 33.65 -14.49 18.04
C GLU A 129 35.15 -14.19 17.94
N ASN A 130 35.59 -13.12 18.62
CA ASN A 130 37.02 -12.93 18.86
C ASN A 130 37.25 -12.16 20.16
N ARG A 131 37.15 -12.89 21.28
CA ARG A 131 38.12 -12.70 22.35
C ARG A 131 38.88 -14.01 22.50
N SER A 132 40.01 -14.07 21.79
CA SER A 132 41.31 -14.34 22.39
C SER A 132 41.27 -15.28 23.60
N SER A 133 41.76 -16.50 23.42
CA SER A 133 43.04 -16.96 23.97
C SER A 133 43.75 -16.07 25.03
N ALA A 134 43.03 -15.53 26.00
CA ALA A 134 43.59 -15.13 27.28
C ALA A 134 43.81 -16.42 28.07
N SER A 135 44.93 -17.07 27.74
CA SER A 135 45.83 -17.69 28.70
C SER A 135 45.20 -18.19 30.00
N ALA A 136 45.07 -19.51 30.10
CA ALA A 136 45.62 -20.29 31.22
C ALA A 136 45.44 -19.62 32.60
N SER A 137 44.37 -19.97 33.31
CA SER A 137 44.43 -20.97 34.40
C SER A 137 44.98 -20.45 35.74
N VAL A 138 44.04 -20.27 36.69
CA VAL A 138 44.12 -20.72 38.10
C VAL A 138 44.74 -19.77 39.14
N PRO A 139 43.95 -19.28 40.12
CA PRO A 139 44.35 -19.17 41.51
C PRO A 139 43.64 -20.29 42.29
N ALA A 140 44.27 -21.47 42.37
CA ALA A 140 43.83 -22.54 43.25
C ALA A 140 44.74 -22.53 44.48
N SER A 141 44.12 -22.11 45.58
CA SER A 141 44.37 -22.65 46.92
C SER A 141 44.89 -24.08 46.89
N ASN A 142 46.04 -24.37 47.53
CA ASN A 142 46.11 -25.45 48.51
C ASN A 142 47.44 -25.44 49.30
N ASN A 143 47.32 -25.82 50.56
CA ASN A 143 48.34 -26.05 51.56
C ASN A 143 49.32 -27.18 51.18
N ASN A 144 50.58 -27.05 51.60
CA ASN A 144 51.34 -28.03 52.38
C ASN A 144 52.85 -27.74 52.26
N SER A 145 53.46 -27.23 53.34
CA SER A 145 54.90 -27.43 53.57
C SER A 145 55.09 -27.78 55.04
N SER A 146 55.00 -29.08 55.30
CA SER A 146 55.61 -29.72 56.45
C SER A 146 57.14 -29.61 56.38
N LYS A 147 57.73 -29.36 57.55
CA LYS A 147 59.05 -29.82 58.03
C LYS A 147 60.34 -29.12 57.58
N GLU A 148 61.21 -29.01 58.61
CA GLU A 148 62.66 -28.73 58.64
C GLU A 148 62.99 -27.22 58.57
N VAL A 149 63.55 -26.56 59.59
CA VAL A 149 64.60 -26.91 60.58
C VAL A 149 64.33 -26.20 61.90
#